data_AF-A0A2R6XKK0-F1
#
_entry.id   AF-A0A2R6XKK0-F1
#
_cell.length_a   1.000
_cell.length_b   1.000
_cell.length_c   1.000
_cell.angle_alpha   90.00
_cell.angle_beta   90.00
_cell.angle_gamma   90.00
#
_symmetry.space_group_name_H-M   'P 1'
#
loop_
_entity.id
_entity.type
_entity.pdbx_description
1 polymer ?
#
loop_
_entity_poly.entity_id
_entity_poly.type
_entity_poly.pdbx_seq_one_letter_code
_entity_poly.pdbx_strand_id
1 'polypeptide(L)'
;MSKSRTIRSLGGVLTKVLVRRSGAQEAISRPRFSSSWTGRTDRARLGFTVSRDGALQGIALPSTSFVLPGHPFEAMQRRSMFIQTQSTPNPSSLMFFPGKPVMEVGSSDFPNARVAMGSPLAKALFRIDGVTRVFFGADFVSVTKIDDMSWDILKPEIFAAIMDFYTSKEPLFYDARKPAASDTAIHEDDDETVAMIKELLETRVRPAVQDDGGDIEFHGFDEETGIVKLKMQGACSGCPSSAVTLKNGIENMLMHYVPEVKGVEEVLESEDDDDAAGVSSSPTA
;
A
#
# COMPACT_ATOMS: atom_id res chain seq x y z
N MET A 1 -35.08 -57.25 -10.36
CA MET A 1 -34.55 -58.35 -9.51
C MET A 1 -33.47 -57.75 -8.60
N SER A 2 -33.84 -57.10 -7.50
CA SER A 2 -33.97 -57.64 -6.14
C SER A 2 -32.68 -58.31 -5.60
N LYS A 3 -31.99 -57.62 -4.68
CA LYS A 3 -31.81 -58.13 -3.31
C LYS A 3 -31.42 -57.02 -2.34
N SER A 4 -32.27 -56.90 -1.33
CA SER A 4 -32.21 -56.08 -0.12
C SER A 4 -31.36 -56.76 0.97
N ARG A 5 -30.72 -55.97 1.85
CA ARG A 5 -30.37 -56.36 3.24
C ARG A 5 -30.01 -55.15 4.13
N THR A 6 -31.03 -54.45 4.58
CA THR A 6 -31.46 -54.20 5.97
C THR A 6 -30.50 -54.49 7.16
N ILE A 7 -30.22 -53.41 7.93
CA ILE A 7 -30.16 -53.22 9.42
C ILE A 7 -28.92 -53.68 10.23
N ARG A 8 -28.26 -52.74 10.94
CA ARG A 8 -28.30 -52.62 12.42
C ARG A 8 -27.80 -51.27 12.96
N SER A 9 -28.66 -50.71 13.81
CA SER A 9 -28.49 -49.58 14.72
C SER A 9 -27.58 -49.93 15.90
N LEU A 10 -26.77 -48.95 16.34
CA LEU A 10 -26.15 -48.74 17.66
C LEU A 10 -25.70 -47.25 17.63
N GLY A 11 -26.03 -46.32 18.53
CA GLY A 11 -26.52 -46.40 19.90
C GLY A 11 -25.49 -45.77 20.85
N GLY A 12 -25.65 -44.48 21.20
CA GLY A 12 -24.92 -43.76 22.26
C GLY A 12 -23.53 -43.20 21.87
N VAL A 13 -22.98 -42.13 22.47
CA VAL A 13 -23.26 -41.44 23.73
C VAL A 13 -22.79 -39.99 23.59
N LEU A 14 -23.68 -39.01 23.82
CA LEU A 14 -23.31 -37.61 24.07
C LEU A 14 -22.62 -37.53 25.43
N THR A 15 -21.34 -37.18 25.44
CA THR A 15 -20.63 -36.85 26.68
C THR A 15 -20.53 -35.33 26.78
N LYS A 16 -21.44 -34.74 27.58
CA LYS A 16 -21.35 -33.37 28.08
C LYS A 16 -20.12 -33.27 29.00
N VAL A 17 -19.08 -32.58 28.55
CA VAL A 17 -17.99 -32.14 29.44
C VAL A 17 -18.45 -30.87 30.15
N LEU A 18 -18.92 -31.04 31.39
CA LEU A 18 -19.21 -29.97 32.34
C LEU A 18 -17.95 -29.72 33.17
N VAL A 19 -17.16 -28.70 32.81
CA VAL A 19 -16.10 -28.18 33.70
C VAL A 19 -16.71 -27.10 34.59
N ARG A 20 -16.64 -27.33 35.90
CA ARG A 20 -17.13 -26.44 36.95
C ARG A 20 -15.94 -26.05 37.85
N ARG A 21 -15.86 -24.75 38.15
CA ARG A 21 -15.09 -24.06 39.21
C ARG A 21 -13.57 -23.91 39.00
N SER A 22 -13.09 -22.67 38.95
CA SER A 22 -12.67 -21.97 40.17
C SER A 22 -12.41 -20.49 39.88
N GLY A 23 -12.88 -19.62 40.78
CA GLY A 23 -12.54 -18.20 40.74
C GLY A 23 -11.15 -17.96 41.30
N ALA A 24 -10.47 -16.96 40.74
CA ALA A 24 -9.45 -16.18 41.41
C ALA A 24 -9.51 -14.77 40.80
N GLN A 25 -9.93 -13.83 41.64
CA GLN A 25 -9.82 -12.40 41.40
C GLN A 25 -8.35 -12.02 41.61
N GLU A 26 -7.76 -11.24 40.71
CA GLU A 26 -6.63 -10.42 41.10
C GLU A 26 -6.73 -9.05 40.42
N ALA A 27 -6.94 -8.06 41.27
CA ALA A 27 -7.07 -6.65 40.95
C ALA A 27 -5.66 -6.07 40.77
N ILE A 28 -5.37 -5.53 39.58
CA ILE A 28 -4.17 -4.72 39.36
C ILE A 28 -4.55 -3.25 39.47
N SER A 29 -4.00 -2.67 40.53
CA SER A 29 -4.06 -1.29 40.98
C SER A 29 -3.46 -0.33 39.96
N ARG A 30 -4.25 0.67 39.54
CA ARG A 30 -3.76 1.87 38.84
C ARG A 30 -3.46 2.95 39.89
N PRO A 31 -2.24 3.51 39.96
CA PRO A 31 -1.99 4.62 40.86
C PRO A 31 -2.58 5.91 40.29
N ARG A 32 -3.42 6.57 41.11
CA ARG A 32 -3.78 7.98 40.97
C ARG A 32 -2.54 8.83 41.21
N PHE A 33 -2.12 9.59 40.21
CA PHE A 33 -1.19 10.70 40.42
C PHE A 33 -1.98 12.01 40.36
N SER A 34 -2.24 12.57 41.54
CA SER A 34 -2.66 13.95 41.72
C SER A 34 -1.41 14.79 41.97
N SER A 35 -1.16 15.78 41.12
CA SER A 35 -0.27 16.89 41.48
C SER A 35 -0.87 18.19 40.96
N SER A 36 -1.43 18.93 41.91
CA SER A 36 -1.76 20.34 41.84
C SER A 36 -0.55 21.15 41.40
N TRP A 37 -0.66 21.85 40.28
CA TRP A 37 0.26 22.92 39.91
C TRP A 37 -0.41 24.26 40.21
N THR A 38 0.07 24.91 41.26
CA THR A 38 -0.23 26.31 41.59
C THR A 38 0.76 27.21 40.83
N GLY A 39 0.38 27.59 39.61
CA GLY A 39 1.12 28.54 38.78
C GLY A 39 0.62 29.97 38.98
N ARG A 40 1.34 30.71 39.83
CA ARG A 40 1.25 32.15 40.07
C ARG A 40 1.47 32.94 38.76
N THR A 41 0.43 33.59 38.23
CA THR A 41 0.59 34.59 37.17
C THR A 41 0.62 35.99 37.77
N ASP A 42 1.83 36.56 37.74
CA ASP A 42 2.13 37.91 38.17
C ASP A 42 1.50 38.94 37.23
N ARG A 43 0.85 39.94 37.82
CA ARG A 43 0.00 40.92 37.13
C ARG A 43 0.83 42.17 36.90
N ALA A 44 1.50 42.26 35.75
CA ALA A 44 2.23 43.46 35.36
C ALA A 44 1.25 44.61 35.07
N ARG A 45 1.17 45.55 36.02
CA ARG A 45 0.64 46.91 35.83
C ARG A 45 1.62 47.69 34.96
N LEU A 46 1.13 48.29 33.88
CA LEU A 46 1.75 49.45 33.26
C LEU A 46 0.74 50.59 33.27
N GLY A 47 1.14 51.67 33.94
CA GLY A 47 0.34 52.85 34.20
C GLY A 47 0.19 53.72 32.96
N PHE A 48 -1.01 54.26 32.80
CA PHE A 48 -1.28 55.41 31.95
C PHE A 48 -0.89 56.68 32.73
N THR A 49 0.02 57.48 32.18
CA THR A 49 0.18 58.88 32.56
C THR A 49 -0.44 59.75 31.47
N VAL A 50 -1.40 60.57 31.88
CA VAL A 50 -1.98 61.63 31.06
C VAL A 50 -0.98 62.80 31.03
N SER A 51 -0.76 63.39 29.87
CA SER A 51 -0.17 64.73 29.78
C SER A 51 -0.98 65.56 28.79
N ARG A 52 -1.10 66.83 29.13
CA ARG A 52 -2.14 67.78 28.73
C ARG A 52 -1.47 68.94 27.98
N ASP A 53 -2.23 69.50 27.05
CA ASP A 53 -2.08 70.81 26.39
C ASP A 53 -1.09 70.97 25.23
N GLY A 54 -1.58 71.63 24.17
CA GLY A 54 -0.72 72.28 23.15
C GLY A 54 -1.24 72.19 21.71
N ALA A 55 -2.35 72.85 21.39
CA ALA A 55 -2.78 73.08 20.01
C ALA A 55 -1.86 74.08 19.31
N LEU A 56 -1.41 73.81 18.07
CA LEU A 56 -1.16 74.83 17.04
C LEU A 56 -1.11 74.22 15.62
N GLN A 57 -2.06 74.69 14.80
CA GLN A 57 -1.99 75.06 13.38
C GLN A 57 -1.40 74.09 12.34
N GLY A 58 -2.31 73.56 11.51
CA GLY A 58 -2.00 72.80 10.31
C GLY A 58 -1.58 73.68 9.13
N ILE A 59 -0.58 73.20 8.40
CA ILE A 59 -0.25 73.60 7.05
C ILE A 59 -0.43 72.34 6.20
N ALA A 60 -1.46 72.33 5.35
CA ALA A 60 -1.74 71.24 4.43
C ALA A 60 -0.75 71.30 3.25
N LEU A 61 0.08 70.28 3.11
CA LEU A 61 0.77 69.97 1.85
C LEU A 61 -0.03 68.86 1.14
N PRO A 62 -0.23 68.93 -0.18
CA PRO A 62 -0.89 67.86 -0.92
C PRO A 62 0.02 66.63 -0.93
N SER A 63 -0.31 65.64 -0.09
CA SER A 63 0.24 64.30 -0.18
C SER A 63 -0.22 63.66 -1.49
N THR A 64 0.63 63.70 -2.51
CA THR A 64 0.50 62.85 -3.69
C THR A 64 0.68 61.40 -3.25
N SER A 65 -0.44 60.68 -3.16
CA SER A 65 -0.48 59.24 -2.97
C SER A 65 0.18 58.54 -4.16
N PHE A 66 1.46 58.22 -4.05
CA PHE A 66 2.11 57.29 -4.96
C PHE A 66 1.83 55.87 -4.47
N VAL A 67 0.72 55.29 -4.94
CA VAL A 67 0.41 53.89 -4.72
C VAL A 67 1.32 53.09 -5.66
N LEU A 68 2.43 52.59 -5.13
CA LEU A 68 3.20 51.56 -5.81
C LEU A 68 2.30 50.32 -5.98
N PRO A 69 2.25 49.69 -7.16
CA PRO A 69 1.59 48.40 -7.29
C PRO A 69 2.33 47.43 -6.36
N GLY A 70 1.70 47.07 -5.25
CA GLY A 70 2.16 45.94 -4.45
C GLY A 70 2.17 44.74 -5.36
N HIS A 71 3.36 44.28 -5.74
CA HIS A 71 3.54 42.96 -6.30
C HIS A 71 2.77 41.99 -5.40
N PRO A 72 1.91 41.10 -5.95
CA PRO A 72 1.39 40.03 -5.14
C PRO A 72 2.61 39.33 -4.55
N PHE A 73 2.71 39.36 -3.22
CA PHE A 73 3.64 38.52 -2.48
C PHE A 73 3.18 37.11 -2.81
N GLU A 74 3.74 36.55 -3.87
CA GLU A 74 3.47 35.20 -4.32
C GLU A 74 3.82 34.35 -3.11
N ALA A 75 2.79 33.85 -2.45
CA ALA A 75 2.94 33.03 -1.27
C ALA A 75 3.84 31.88 -1.70
N MET A 76 5.08 31.90 -1.24
CA MET A 76 6.03 30.83 -1.43
C MET A 76 5.46 29.65 -0.65
N GLN A 77 4.58 28.92 -1.31
CA GLN A 77 3.88 27.77 -0.79
C GLN A 77 4.97 26.78 -0.45
N ARG A 78 5.31 26.67 0.83
CA ARG A 78 6.26 25.66 1.30
C ARG A 78 5.70 24.31 0.86
N ARG A 79 6.27 23.75 -0.19
CA ARG A 79 5.96 22.41 -0.67
C ARG A 79 6.64 21.43 0.29
N SER A 80 6.11 21.29 1.50
CA SER A 80 6.51 20.15 2.33
C SER A 80 5.63 18.97 1.94
N MET A 81 6.02 18.27 0.88
CA MET A 81 5.60 16.88 0.74
C MET A 81 6.27 16.11 1.89
N PHE A 82 5.48 15.38 2.67
CA PHE A 82 5.97 14.57 3.78
C PHE A 82 5.70 13.11 3.46
N ILE A 83 6.77 12.34 3.28
CA ILE A 83 6.68 10.92 2.97
C ILE A 83 6.70 10.13 4.28
N GLN A 84 5.67 9.34 4.53
CA GLN A 84 5.64 8.41 5.67
C GLN A 84 6.18 7.04 5.26
N THR A 85 6.67 6.26 6.21
CA THR A 85 7.15 4.90 5.94
C THR A 85 6.48 3.89 6.85
N GLN A 86 6.14 2.71 6.32
CA GLN A 86 5.59 1.59 7.08
C GLN A 86 6.37 0.31 6.78
N SER A 87 6.65 -0.46 7.82
CA SER A 87 7.28 -1.77 7.71
C SER A 87 6.30 -2.81 7.15
N THR A 88 6.78 -3.67 6.27
CA THR A 88 6.06 -4.84 5.79
C THR A 88 6.48 -6.09 6.56
N PRO A 89 5.75 -7.23 6.45
CA PRO A 89 6.24 -8.52 6.95
C PRO A 89 7.56 -8.98 6.31
N ASN A 90 7.93 -8.44 5.15
CA ASN A 90 9.21 -8.70 4.50
C ASN A 90 10.27 -7.70 5.01
N PRO A 91 11.34 -8.14 5.71
CA PRO A 91 12.35 -7.23 6.27
C PRO A 91 13.14 -6.45 5.19
N SER A 92 13.19 -7.00 3.97
CA SER A 92 13.86 -6.40 2.83
C SER A 92 12.94 -5.48 2.02
N SER A 93 11.67 -5.33 2.40
CA SER A 93 10.72 -4.39 1.76
C SER A 93 10.17 -3.35 2.72
N LEU A 94 10.07 -2.11 2.25
CA LEU A 94 9.52 -0.97 3.00
C LEU A 94 8.55 -0.17 2.14
N MET A 95 7.42 0.23 2.72
CA MET A 95 6.42 1.07 2.07
C MET A 95 6.68 2.55 2.33
N PHE A 96 6.46 3.36 1.32
CA PHE A 96 6.61 4.82 1.30
C PHE A 96 5.29 5.47 0.86
N PHE A 97 4.74 6.34 1.70
CA PHE A 97 3.46 7.02 1.47
C PHE A 97 3.72 8.51 1.18
N PRO A 98 3.68 8.96 -0.08
CA PRO A 98 3.91 10.36 -0.44
C PRO A 98 2.78 11.31 -0.02
N GLY A 99 1.67 10.81 0.52
CA GLY A 99 0.49 11.60 0.87
C GLY A 99 -0.33 12.06 -0.34
N LYS A 100 -0.05 11.49 -1.51
CA LYS A 100 -0.80 11.65 -2.76
C LYS A 100 -1.03 10.27 -3.38
N PRO A 101 -2.08 10.09 -4.18
CA PRO A 101 -2.25 8.87 -4.97
C PRO A 101 -1.01 8.64 -5.84
N VAL A 102 -0.53 7.40 -5.87
CA VAL A 102 0.51 6.94 -6.78
C VAL A 102 -0.19 6.39 -8.02
N MET A 103 -0.99 5.34 -7.86
CA MET A 103 -1.81 4.76 -8.93
C MET A 103 -3.27 5.23 -8.79
N GLU A 104 -3.89 5.66 -9.90
CA GLU A 104 -5.33 5.98 -9.89
C GLU A 104 -6.19 4.71 -9.87
N VAL A 105 -5.76 3.69 -10.60
CA VAL A 105 -6.43 2.40 -10.69
C VAL A 105 -5.36 1.32 -10.69
N GLY A 106 -5.53 0.35 -9.80
CA GLY A 106 -4.71 -0.84 -9.75
C GLY A 106 -3.31 -0.64 -9.22
N SER A 107 -2.43 -1.53 -9.65
CA SER A 107 -1.06 -1.66 -9.19
C SER A 107 -0.12 -1.89 -10.36
N SER A 108 1.18 -1.73 -10.09
CA SER A 108 2.23 -2.03 -11.07
C SER A 108 3.48 -2.53 -10.37
N ASP A 109 3.95 -3.70 -10.79
CA ASP A 109 5.16 -4.33 -10.30
C ASP A 109 6.34 -4.09 -11.26
N PHE A 110 7.50 -3.78 -10.69
CA PHE A 110 8.75 -3.61 -11.41
C PHE A 110 9.79 -4.55 -10.80
N PRO A 111 9.88 -5.80 -11.28
CA PRO A 111 10.77 -6.81 -10.70
C PRO A 111 12.25 -6.59 -11.07
N ASN A 112 12.53 -5.79 -12.10
CA ASN A 112 13.88 -5.50 -12.56
C ASN A 112 13.97 -4.11 -13.22
N ALA A 113 15.22 -3.66 -13.42
CA ALA A 113 15.51 -2.33 -13.97
C ALA A 113 15.03 -2.15 -15.42
N ARG A 114 14.87 -3.23 -16.20
CA ARG A 114 14.38 -3.17 -17.59
C ARG A 114 12.91 -2.75 -17.61
N VAL A 115 12.06 -3.44 -16.83
CA VAL A 115 10.63 -3.11 -16.71
C VAL A 115 10.45 -1.70 -16.11
N ALA A 116 11.32 -1.31 -15.17
CA ALA A 116 11.32 0.01 -14.55
C ALA A 116 11.53 1.18 -15.53
N MET A 117 12.12 0.94 -16.71
CA MET A 117 12.31 2.00 -17.71
C MET A 117 10.99 2.61 -18.21
N GLY A 118 9.87 1.88 -18.07
CA GLY A 118 8.53 2.36 -18.45
C GLY A 118 7.95 3.45 -17.53
N SER A 119 8.55 3.69 -16.37
CA SER A 119 8.12 4.71 -15.41
C SER A 119 9.28 5.62 -14.99
N PRO A 120 9.15 6.96 -15.05
CA PRO A 120 10.20 7.86 -14.57
C PRO A 120 10.51 7.65 -13.08
N LEU A 121 9.48 7.44 -12.26
CA LEU A 121 9.65 7.21 -10.82
C LEU A 121 10.34 5.86 -10.56
N ALA A 122 9.91 4.78 -11.20
CA ALA A 122 10.53 3.47 -11.01
C ALA A 122 11.99 3.50 -11.47
N LYS A 123 12.26 4.10 -12.63
CA LYS A 123 13.62 4.32 -13.14
C LYS A 123 14.49 5.13 -12.18
N ALA A 124 13.95 6.16 -11.55
CA ALA A 124 14.69 6.96 -10.57
C ALA A 124 15.03 6.13 -9.32
N LEU A 125 14.08 5.32 -8.83
CA LEU A 125 14.29 4.45 -7.68
C LEU A 125 15.29 3.32 -7.96
N PHE A 126 15.25 2.72 -9.14
CA PHE A 126 16.21 1.68 -9.56
C PHE A 126 17.63 2.20 -9.81
N ARG A 127 17.85 3.52 -9.88
CA ARG A 127 19.20 4.09 -9.93
C ARG A 127 19.88 4.14 -8.57
N ILE A 128 19.11 4.03 -7.49
CA ILE A 128 19.63 3.96 -6.13
C ILE A 128 20.25 2.57 -5.97
N ASP A 129 21.52 2.55 -5.57
CA ASP A 129 22.25 1.30 -5.39
C ASP A 129 21.56 0.43 -4.33
N GLY A 130 21.47 -0.86 -4.59
CA GLY A 130 20.81 -1.84 -3.72
C GLY A 130 19.28 -1.92 -3.79
N VAL A 131 18.60 -1.14 -4.64
CA VAL A 131 17.17 -1.37 -4.95
C VAL A 131 17.02 -2.52 -5.95
N THR A 132 16.21 -3.52 -5.62
CA THR A 132 16.01 -4.73 -6.44
C THR A 132 14.64 -4.80 -7.11
N ARG A 133 13.60 -4.31 -6.42
CA ARG A 133 12.22 -4.30 -6.91
C ARG A 133 11.52 -3.05 -6.42
N VAL A 134 10.64 -2.53 -7.26
CA VAL A 134 9.75 -1.42 -6.92
C VAL A 134 8.34 -1.85 -7.25
N PHE A 135 7.38 -1.47 -6.41
CA PHE A 135 5.97 -1.75 -6.62
C PHE A 135 5.14 -0.52 -6.30
N PHE A 136 4.18 -0.20 -7.17
CA PHE A 136 3.25 0.90 -6.99
C PHE A 136 1.88 0.35 -6.60
N GLY A 137 1.42 0.74 -5.41
CA GLY A 137 0.04 0.58 -4.96
C GLY A 137 -0.78 1.84 -5.21
N ALA A 138 -1.98 1.89 -4.64
CA ALA A 138 -2.89 3.03 -4.80
C ALA A 138 -2.29 4.35 -4.28
N ASP A 139 -1.79 4.36 -3.04
CA ASP A 139 -1.28 5.55 -2.35
C ASP A 139 0.13 5.38 -1.78
N PHE A 140 0.79 4.26 -2.11
CA PHE A 140 2.12 3.92 -1.62
C PHE A 140 3.04 3.39 -2.72
N VAL A 141 4.34 3.50 -2.46
CA VAL A 141 5.41 2.84 -3.20
C VAL A 141 6.10 1.86 -2.26
N SER A 142 6.15 0.59 -2.64
CA SER A 142 6.93 -0.43 -1.93
C SER A 142 8.28 -0.59 -2.63
N VAL A 143 9.37 -0.53 -1.87
CA VAL A 143 10.72 -0.74 -2.39
C VAL A 143 11.31 -1.94 -1.69
N THR A 144 11.90 -2.85 -2.47
CA THR A 144 12.66 -4.00 -1.96
C THR A 144 14.14 -3.77 -2.20
N LYS A 145 14.94 -3.99 -1.16
CA LYS A 145 16.40 -3.85 -1.21
C LYS A 145 17.11 -5.20 -1.19
N ILE A 146 18.39 -5.21 -1.52
CA ILE A 146 19.31 -6.30 -1.20
C ILE A 146 19.51 -6.43 0.33
N ASP A 147 19.85 -7.63 0.79
CA ASP A 147 19.92 -7.95 2.22
C ASP A 147 21.08 -7.26 2.95
N ASP A 148 22.17 -6.95 2.24
CA ASP A 148 23.39 -6.34 2.79
C ASP A 148 23.34 -4.81 2.93
N MET A 149 22.29 -4.15 2.42
CA MET A 149 22.11 -2.71 2.56
C MET A 149 21.24 -2.31 3.76
N SER A 150 21.54 -1.16 4.38
CA SER A 150 20.73 -0.57 5.45
C SER A 150 19.71 0.44 4.90
N TRP A 151 18.50 0.40 5.47
CA TRP A 151 17.46 1.40 5.21
C TRP A 151 17.86 2.83 5.60
N ASP A 152 18.81 3.02 6.51
CA ASP A 152 19.28 4.36 6.90
C ASP A 152 20.00 5.10 5.76
N ILE A 153 20.61 4.35 4.84
CA ILE A 153 21.29 4.88 3.64
C ILE A 153 20.28 5.07 2.52
N LEU A 154 19.39 4.11 2.32
CA LEU A 154 18.41 4.12 1.22
C LEU A 154 17.30 5.16 1.42
N LYS A 155 16.83 5.38 2.66
CA LYS A 155 15.70 6.28 2.95
C LYS A 155 15.92 7.70 2.43
N PRO A 156 17.05 8.38 2.73
CA PRO A 156 17.32 9.71 2.18
C PRO A 156 17.25 9.77 0.65
N GLU A 157 17.83 8.79 -0.04
CA GLU A 157 17.85 8.75 -1.51
C GLU A 157 16.46 8.48 -2.10
N ILE A 158 15.71 7.55 -1.51
CA ILE A 158 14.33 7.23 -1.93
C ILE A 158 13.42 8.44 -1.71
N PHE A 159 13.55 9.13 -0.57
CA PHE A 159 12.78 10.35 -0.32
C PHE A 159 13.08 11.43 -1.35
N ALA A 160 14.35 11.65 -1.67
CA ALA A 160 14.75 12.61 -2.71
C ALA A 160 14.13 12.25 -4.06
N ALA A 161 14.24 10.99 -4.50
CA ALA A 161 13.70 10.53 -5.78
C ALA A 161 12.17 10.72 -5.88
N ILE A 162 11.42 10.37 -4.83
CA ILE A 162 9.96 10.53 -4.80
C ILE A 162 9.58 12.02 -4.80
N MET A 163 10.25 12.85 -3.99
CA MET A 163 9.97 14.29 -3.93
C MET A 163 10.27 14.99 -5.26
N ASP A 164 11.38 14.65 -5.90
CA ASP A 164 11.77 15.19 -7.20
C ASP A 164 10.75 14.81 -8.28
N PHE A 165 10.31 13.55 -8.31
CA PHE A 165 9.25 13.10 -9.23
C PHE A 165 7.97 13.93 -9.08
N TYR A 166 7.42 14.04 -7.86
CA TYR A 166 6.19 14.81 -7.63
C TYR A 166 6.36 16.32 -7.83
N THR A 167 7.59 16.83 -7.78
CA THR A 167 7.92 18.23 -8.06
C THR A 167 8.03 18.50 -9.56
N SER A 168 8.61 17.55 -10.31
CA SER A 168 8.78 17.61 -11.76
C SER A 168 7.45 17.56 -12.52
N LYS A 169 6.41 16.94 -11.93
CA LYS A 169 5.10 16.68 -12.55
C LYS A 169 5.20 15.85 -13.84
N GLU A 170 6.23 15.02 -13.94
CA GLU A 170 6.31 14.02 -15.01
C GLU A 170 5.17 13.00 -14.88
N PRO A 171 4.72 12.40 -16.00
CA PRO A 171 3.74 11.33 -15.95
C PRO A 171 4.32 10.10 -15.24
N LEU A 172 3.48 9.31 -14.55
CA LEU A 172 3.96 8.11 -13.85
C LEU A 172 4.48 7.03 -14.81
N PHE A 173 3.98 7.02 -16.05
CA PHE A 173 4.41 6.10 -17.11
C PHE A 173 4.71 6.88 -18.40
N TYR A 174 5.73 6.45 -19.14
CA TYR A 174 6.03 7.03 -20.46
C TYR A 174 5.02 6.60 -21.53
N ASP A 175 4.57 5.35 -21.46
CA ASP A 175 3.52 4.80 -22.31
C ASP A 175 2.24 4.62 -21.49
N ALA A 176 1.09 4.67 -22.17
CA ALA A 176 -0.20 4.28 -21.60
C ALA A 176 -0.26 2.73 -21.42
N ARG A 177 0.66 2.19 -20.63
CA ARG A 177 0.64 0.78 -20.25
C ARG A 177 -0.61 0.57 -19.40
N LYS A 178 -1.43 -0.41 -19.78
CA LYS A 178 -2.62 -0.78 -19.02
C LYS A 178 -2.16 -1.15 -17.60
N PRO A 179 -2.71 -0.53 -16.53
CA PRO A 179 -2.44 -0.99 -15.17
C PRO A 179 -2.88 -2.46 -15.03
N ALA A 180 -2.15 -3.23 -14.23
CA ALA A 180 -2.34 -4.69 -14.12
C ALA A 180 -3.70 -5.08 -13.52
N ALA A 181 -4.39 -4.17 -12.82
CA ALA A 181 -5.65 -4.46 -12.11
C ALA A 181 -6.89 -4.68 -12.99
N SER A 182 -6.71 -5.14 -14.22
CA SER A 182 -7.78 -5.65 -15.06
C SER A 182 -7.89 -7.19 -14.99
N ASP A 183 -7.00 -7.85 -14.26
CA ASP A 183 -6.90 -9.31 -14.15
C ASP A 183 -8.08 -9.93 -13.36
N THR A 184 -8.60 -9.22 -12.38
CA THR A 184 -9.79 -9.63 -11.60
C THR A 184 -11.11 -9.10 -12.18
N ALA A 185 -11.10 -8.43 -13.33
CA ALA A 185 -12.34 -8.01 -13.98
C ALA A 185 -13.20 -9.23 -14.33
N ILE A 186 -14.44 -9.23 -13.86
CA ILE A 186 -15.42 -10.29 -14.16
C ILE A 186 -16.00 -10.02 -15.54
N HIS A 187 -15.88 -10.99 -16.44
CA HIS A 187 -16.42 -10.96 -17.79
C HIS A 187 -17.68 -11.82 -17.88
N GLU A 188 -18.56 -11.52 -18.85
CA GLU A 188 -19.81 -12.28 -19.05
C GLU A 188 -19.56 -13.75 -19.46
N ASP A 189 -18.37 -14.04 -19.99
CA ASP A 189 -17.94 -15.37 -20.40
C ASP A 189 -17.23 -16.16 -19.29
N ASP A 190 -17.00 -15.56 -18.11
CA ASP A 190 -16.38 -16.26 -16.98
C ASP A 190 -17.36 -17.28 -16.37
N ASP A 191 -16.84 -18.46 -16.01
CA ASP A 191 -17.60 -19.43 -15.22
C ASP A 191 -18.00 -18.84 -13.86
N GLU A 192 -19.13 -19.29 -13.29
CA GLU A 192 -19.62 -18.82 -11.99
C GLU A 192 -18.56 -19.00 -10.88
N THR A 193 -17.76 -20.07 -10.97
CA THR A 193 -16.64 -20.35 -10.07
C THR A 193 -15.53 -19.32 -10.21
N VAL A 194 -15.15 -18.98 -11.44
CA VAL A 194 -14.10 -17.99 -11.74
C VAL A 194 -14.53 -16.61 -11.29
N ALA A 195 -15.79 -16.23 -11.53
CA ALA A 195 -16.35 -14.97 -11.05
C ALA A 195 -16.31 -14.87 -9.53
N MET A 196 -16.67 -15.95 -8.82
CA MET A 196 -16.61 -16.01 -7.36
C MET A 196 -15.17 -15.92 -6.83
N ILE A 197 -14.22 -16.61 -7.48
CA ILE A 197 -12.79 -16.51 -7.12
C ILE A 197 -12.33 -15.06 -7.28
N LYS A 198 -12.56 -14.44 -8.44
CA LYS A 198 -12.19 -13.03 -8.70
C LYS A 198 -12.79 -12.07 -7.67
N GLU A 199 -14.06 -12.24 -7.30
CA GLU A 199 -14.71 -11.42 -6.27
C GLU A 199 -14.03 -11.56 -4.90
N LEU A 200 -13.72 -12.79 -4.47
CA LEU A 200 -13.04 -13.04 -3.20
C LEU A 200 -11.62 -12.45 -3.17
N LEU A 201 -10.88 -12.59 -4.28
CA LEU A 201 -9.55 -12.02 -4.40
C LEU A 201 -9.60 -10.49 -4.27
N GLU A 202 -10.51 -9.84 -4.99
CA GLU A 202 -10.65 -8.37 -4.99
C GLU A 202 -11.13 -7.82 -3.64
N THR A 203 -12.13 -8.47 -3.02
CA THR A 203 -12.79 -7.93 -1.83
C THR A 203 -12.10 -8.26 -0.51
N ARG A 204 -11.31 -9.35 -0.46
CA ARG A 204 -10.69 -9.83 0.79
C ARG A 204 -9.19 -9.99 0.72
N VAL A 205 -8.67 -10.57 -0.37
CA VAL A 205 -7.24 -10.89 -0.45
C VAL A 205 -6.42 -9.65 -0.78
N ARG A 206 -6.73 -8.95 -1.87
CA ARG A 206 -5.97 -7.77 -2.32
C ARG A 206 -5.85 -6.69 -1.25
N PRO A 207 -6.90 -6.32 -0.49
CA PRO A 207 -6.77 -5.34 0.59
C PRO A 207 -5.73 -5.75 1.64
N ALA A 208 -5.76 -7.02 2.06
CA ALA A 208 -4.80 -7.54 3.05
C ALA A 208 -3.36 -7.60 2.49
N VAL A 209 -3.20 -7.97 1.21
CA VAL A 209 -1.90 -8.05 0.56
C VAL A 209 -1.30 -6.66 0.30
N GLN A 210 -2.13 -5.68 -0.03
CA GLN A 210 -1.70 -4.29 -0.22
C GLN A 210 -1.29 -3.63 1.09
N ASP A 211 -1.95 -3.95 2.21
CA ASP A 211 -1.51 -3.55 3.55
C ASP A 211 -0.11 -4.09 3.89
N ASP A 212 0.25 -5.25 3.33
CA ASP A 212 1.58 -5.87 3.43
C ASP A 212 2.58 -5.36 2.35
N GLY A 213 2.17 -4.41 1.50
CA GLY A 213 3.04 -3.76 0.52
C GLY A 213 3.26 -4.55 -0.79
N GLY A 214 2.33 -5.43 -1.15
CA GLY A 214 2.33 -6.18 -2.40
C GLY A 214 0.98 -6.20 -3.09
N ASP A 215 0.83 -7.11 -4.04
CA ASP A 215 -0.47 -7.44 -4.67
C ASP A 215 -0.43 -8.88 -5.21
N ILE A 216 -1.57 -9.34 -5.72
CA ILE A 216 -1.69 -10.60 -6.44
C ILE A 216 -2.27 -10.36 -7.83
N GLU A 217 -1.84 -11.18 -8.78
CA GLU A 217 -2.36 -11.19 -10.15
C GLU A 217 -2.97 -12.57 -10.44
N PHE A 218 -4.24 -12.59 -10.87
CA PHE A 218 -4.95 -13.81 -11.21
C PHE A 218 -4.58 -14.27 -12.63
N HIS A 219 -3.95 -15.44 -12.74
CA HIS A 219 -3.56 -16.03 -14.03
C HIS A 219 -4.58 -17.03 -14.58
N GLY A 220 -5.42 -17.61 -13.73
CA GLY A 220 -6.46 -18.54 -14.17
C GLY A 220 -6.84 -19.58 -13.13
N PHE A 221 -7.86 -20.35 -13.45
CA PHE A 221 -8.34 -21.49 -12.67
C PHE A 221 -8.45 -22.72 -13.58
N ASP A 222 -7.92 -23.84 -13.11
CA ASP A 222 -8.02 -25.12 -13.79
C ASP A 222 -9.16 -25.94 -13.15
N GLU A 223 -10.27 -26.09 -13.86
CA GLU A 223 -11.48 -26.75 -13.35
C GLU A 223 -11.31 -28.26 -13.12
N GLU A 224 -10.44 -28.93 -13.89
CA GLU A 224 -10.23 -30.38 -13.76
C GLU A 224 -9.46 -30.70 -12.47
N THR A 225 -8.43 -29.92 -12.20
CA THR A 225 -7.57 -30.09 -11.03
C THR A 225 -8.11 -29.36 -9.81
N GLY A 226 -8.85 -28.27 -10.00
CA GLY A 226 -9.30 -27.36 -8.94
C GLY A 226 -8.19 -26.40 -8.48
N ILE A 227 -7.19 -26.12 -9.31
CA ILE A 227 -6.03 -25.29 -8.94
C ILE A 227 -6.18 -23.86 -9.44
N VAL A 228 -6.04 -22.90 -8.52
CA VAL A 228 -6.00 -21.46 -8.83
C VAL A 228 -4.54 -21.02 -9.02
N LYS A 229 -4.23 -20.40 -10.16
CA LYS A 229 -2.91 -19.87 -10.47
C LYS A 229 -2.85 -18.38 -10.19
N LEU A 230 -1.97 -17.98 -9.28
CA LEU A 230 -1.75 -16.59 -8.90
C LEU A 230 -0.29 -16.21 -9.10
N LYS A 231 -0.02 -14.95 -9.39
CA LYS A 231 1.33 -14.38 -9.38
C LYS A 231 1.43 -13.36 -8.25
N MET A 232 2.46 -13.50 -7.42
CA MET A 232 2.70 -12.61 -6.29
C MET A 232 3.52 -11.41 -6.76
N GLN A 233 3.10 -10.20 -6.37
CA GLN A 233 3.74 -8.94 -6.74
C GLN A 233 4.23 -8.16 -5.51
N GLY A 234 5.16 -7.23 -5.72
CA GLY A 234 5.68 -6.35 -4.67
C GLY A 234 6.40 -7.08 -3.54
N ALA A 235 6.12 -6.70 -2.29
CA ALA A 235 6.80 -7.22 -1.10
C ALA A 235 6.57 -8.73 -0.86
N CYS A 236 5.52 -9.29 -1.46
CA CYS A 236 5.14 -10.70 -1.35
C CYS A 236 5.92 -11.59 -2.32
N SER A 237 6.50 -11.02 -3.37
CA SER A 237 7.26 -11.75 -4.40
C SER A 237 8.71 -11.98 -3.95
N GLY A 238 9.23 -13.20 -4.14
CA GLY A 238 10.65 -13.52 -3.90
C GLY A 238 11.06 -13.68 -2.42
N CYS A 239 10.12 -13.63 -1.48
CA CYS A 239 10.38 -13.90 -0.06
C CYS A 239 9.87 -15.30 0.32
N PRO A 240 10.75 -16.27 0.66
CA PRO A 240 10.32 -17.64 0.92
C PRO A 240 9.43 -17.78 2.16
N SER A 241 9.61 -16.92 3.18
CA SER A 241 8.76 -16.95 4.37
C SER A 241 7.39 -16.32 4.15
N SER A 242 7.34 -15.21 3.40
CA SER A 242 6.09 -14.48 3.14
C SER A 242 5.24 -15.18 2.08
N ALA A 243 5.86 -15.70 1.01
CA ALA A 243 5.15 -16.39 -0.07
C ALA A 243 4.40 -17.62 0.43
N VAL A 244 5.04 -18.48 1.25
CA VAL A 244 4.40 -19.69 1.79
C VAL A 244 3.23 -19.33 2.71
N THR A 245 3.42 -18.36 3.61
CA THR A 245 2.38 -17.97 4.57
C THR A 245 1.19 -17.35 3.87
N LEU A 246 1.43 -16.44 2.93
CA LEU A 246 0.38 -15.78 2.16
C LEU A 246 -0.37 -16.78 1.27
N LYS A 247 0.37 -17.63 0.54
CA LYS A 247 -0.22 -18.70 -0.28
C LYS A 247 -1.17 -19.57 0.54
N ASN A 248 -0.72 -20.07 1.68
CA ASN A 248 -1.54 -20.92 2.55
C ASN A 248 -2.78 -20.17 3.09
N GLY A 249 -2.65 -18.86 3.37
CA GLY A 249 -3.76 -18.02 3.78
C GLY A 249 -4.82 -17.88 2.69
N ILE A 250 -4.39 -17.59 1.45
CA ILE A 250 -5.27 -17.48 0.29
C ILE A 250 -5.93 -18.82 -0.03
N GLU A 251 -5.15 -19.91 -0.05
CA GLU A 251 -5.64 -21.26 -0.32
C GLU A 251 -6.73 -21.67 0.66
N ASN A 252 -6.48 -21.54 1.98
CA ASN A 252 -7.48 -21.86 3.00
C ASN A 252 -8.75 -21.01 2.87
N MET A 253 -8.62 -19.74 2.51
CA MET A 253 -9.77 -18.86 2.30
C MET A 253 -10.60 -19.33 1.09
N LEU A 254 -9.95 -19.53 -0.05
CA LEU A 254 -10.63 -19.92 -1.29
C LEU A 254 -11.31 -21.28 -1.13
N MET A 255 -10.62 -22.28 -0.56
CA MET A 255 -11.22 -23.60 -0.28
C MET A 255 -12.41 -23.56 0.67
N HIS A 256 -12.51 -22.54 1.54
CA HIS A 256 -13.64 -22.39 2.46
C HIS A 256 -14.89 -21.83 1.77
N TYR A 257 -14.72 -20.89 0.84
CA TYR A 257 -15.82 -20.21 0.17
C TYR A 257 -16.18 -20.84 -1.19
N VAL A 258 -15.23 -21.51 -1.85
CA VAL A 258 -15.37 -22.12 -3.18
C VAL A 258 -14.98 -23.60 -3.10
N PRO A 259 -15.95 -24.52 -2.90
CA PRO A 259 -15.69 -25.96 -2.73
C PRO A 259 -14.95 -26.63 -3.91
N GLU A 260 -15.00 -26.04 -5.09
CA GLU A 260 -14.34 -26.48 -6.32
C GLU A 260 -12.82 -26.27 -6.27
N VAL A 261 -12.36 -25.29 -5.48
CA VAL A 261 -10.94 -25.00 -5.30
C VAL A 261 -10.32 -26.05 -4.37
N LYS A 262 -9.26 -26.70 -4.86
CA LYS A 262 -8.48 -27.72 -4.13
C LYS A 262 -7.08 -27.25 -3.74
N GLY A 263 -6.60 -26.15 -4.33
CA GLY A 263 -5.29 -25.61 -4.03
C GLY A 263 -4.96 -24.33 -4.80
N VAL A 264 -3.87 -23.68 -4.41
CA VAL A 264 -3.31 -22.51 -5.10
C VAL A 264 -1.89 -22.84 -5.58
N GLU A 265 -1.49 -22.32 -6.72
CA GLU A 265 -0.12 -22.38 -7.23
C GLU A 265 0.39 -20.99 -7.60
N GLU A 266 1.65 -20.72 -7.28
CA GLU A 266 2.32 -19.48 -7.66
C GLU A 266 2.95 -19.65 -9.05
N VAL A 267 2.63 -18.73 -9.96
CA VAL A 267 3.27 -18.64 -11.27
C VAL A 267 4.50 -17.75 -11.14
N LEU A 268 5.67 -18.32 -11.40
CA LEU A 268 6.93 -17.59 -11.53
C LEU A 268 7.21 -17.39 -13.02
N GLU A 269 7.21 -16.15 -13.49
CA GLU A 269 7.72 -15.85 -14.82
C GLU A 269 9.24 -16.03 -14.82
N SER A 270 9.73 -17.02 -15.54
CA SER A 270 11.14 -17.12 -15.91
C SER A 270 11.47 -16.03 -16.93
N GLU A 271 12.62 -15.38 -16.77
CA GLU A 271 13.07 -14.18 -17.51
C GLU A 271 13.32 -14.39 -19.03
N ASP A 272 12.77 -15.43 -19.66
CA ASP A 272 13.10 -15.86 -21.03
C ASP A 272 12.00 -15.61 -22.09
N ASP A 273 10.79 -15.17 -21.73
CA ASP A 273 9.67 -15.11 -22.70
C ASP A 273 9.44 -13.77 -23.42
N ASP A 274 10.23 -12.72 -23.13
CA ASP A 274 10.11 -11.42 -23.83
C ASP A 274 10.82 -11.36 -25.20
N ASP A 275 11.56 -12.40 -25.60
CA ASP A 275 12.28 -12.43 -26.90
C ASP A 275 11.39 -12.83 -28.11
N ALA A 276 10.10 -13.17 -27.91
CA ALA A 276 9.24 -13.66 -28.99
C ALA A 276 8.32 -12.60 -29.65
N ALA A 277 8.23 -11.38 -29.14
CA ALA A 277 7.35 -10.33 -29.68
C ALA A 277 8.12 -9.27 -30.48
N GLY A 278 8.96 -9.68 -31.44
CA GLY A 278 9.78 -8.73 -32.21
C GLY A 278 10.31 -9.16 -33.57
N VAL A 279 10.09 -10.39 -34.05
CA VAL A 279 10.48 -10.79 -35.40
C VAL A 279 9.24 -10.92 -36.27
N SER A 280 8.76 -9.78 -36.78
CA SER A 280 7.92 -9.76 -37.98
C SER A 280 8.75 -10.29 -39.14
N SER A 281 8.56 -11.56 -39.46
CA SER A 281 9.04 -12.18 -40.69
C SER A 281 8.45 -11.40 -41.87
N SER A 282 9.29 -10.59 -42.51
CA SER A 282 8.97 -10.02 -43.82
C SER A 282 9.00 -11.14 -44.86
N PRO A 283 7.94 -11.38 -45.65
CA PRO A 283 8.01 -12.34 -46.73
C PRO A 283 8.84 -11.75 -47.88
N THR A 284 9.91 -12.45 -48.23
CA THR A 284 10.71 -12.24 -49.44
C THR A 284 9.82 -12.30 -50.68
N ALA A 285 9.91 -11.28 -51.52
CA ALA A 285 9.37 -11.27 -52.88
C ALA A 285 10.47 -11.59 -53.90
#